data_AF-A0A8T3YMI2-F1
#
_entry.id   AF-A0A8T3YMI2-F1
#
_cell.length_a   1.000
_cell.length_b   1.000
_cell.length_c   1.000
_cell.angle_alpha   90.00
_cell.angle_beta   90.00
_cell.angle_gamma   90.00
#
_symmetry.space_group_name_H-M   'P 1'
#
loop_
_entity.id
_entity.type
_entity.pdbx_description
1 polymer ?
#
loop_
_entity_poly.entity_id
_entity_poly.type
_entity_poly.pdbx_seq_one_letter_code
_entity_poly.pdbx_strand_id
1 'polypeptide(L)'
;MKSREALMVVLAVVVLLHSVQAAAYGEVLVLTFKVTPGSIDVADARVRYGEKYDFPGNYSHTVEAVRRDGIIISSSGFTPYFYTLVEYENSTEARKFNYTYAVLRLKYEPGMSSVRVAAGGRVLREYNASLLCNLDGVCGGFENFHSCGDCGPGSRDGLCEALADGFCDADCSADVDCGVIDTEAKPPEIGVEAPQRRDGAGWVKYAVVLAVVVVAFLFGLWRLRSNA
;
A
#
# COMPACT_ATOMS: atom_id res chain seq x y z
N MET A 1 5.11 8.17 42.64
CA MET A 1 4.54 7.15 41.73
C MET A 1 5.19 5.82 42.05
N LYS A 2 4.41 4.77 42.36
CA LYS A 2 4.95 3.44 42.66
C LYS A 2 5.36 2.75 41.35
N SER A 3 6.47 2.00 41.31
CA SER A 3 7.05 1.45 40.07
C SER A 3 6.06 0.63 39.21
N ARG A 4 5.02 0.05 39.83
CA ARG A 4 3.94 -0.70 39.14
C ARG A 4 3.04 0.19 38.29
N GLU A 5 2.77 1.43 38.72
CA GLU A 5 1.95 2.39 37.96
C GLU A 5 2.71 2.88 36.71
N ALA A 6 4.02 3.10 36.84
CA ALA A 6 4.88 3.49 35.71
C ALA A 6 5.00 2.37 34.66
N LEU A 7 5.13 1.11 35.10
CA LEU A 7 5.22 -0.04 34.20
C LEU A 7 3.96 -0.22 33.34
N MET A 8 2.77 -0.05 33.92
CA MET A 8 1.50 -0.18 33.19
C MET A 8 1.33 0.89 32.11
N VAL A 9 1.75 2.13 32.40
CA VAL A 9 1.70 3.23 31.42
C VAL A 9 2.69 2.96 30.27
N VAL A 10 3.91 2.53 30.58
CA VAL A 10 4.89 2.16 29.55
C VAL A 10 4.37 1.03 28.68
N LEU A 11 3.77 -0.01 29.26
CA LEU A 11 3.22 -1.13 28.50
C LEU A 11 2.08 -0.68 27.57
N ALA A 12 1.16 0.17 28.06
CA ALA A 12 0.08 0.72 27.26
C ALA A 12 0.60 1.58 26.09
N VAL A 13 1.61 2.42 26.33
CA VAL A 13 2.25 3.22 25.27
C VAL A 13 2.95 2.31 24.25
N VAL A 14 3.66 1.28 24.69
CA VAL A 14 4.30 0.30 23.79
C VAL A 14 3.27 -0.41 22.92
N VAL A 15 2.17 -0.91 23.49
CA VAL A 15 1.08 -1.56 22.73
C VAL A 15 0.44 -0.59 21.72
N LEU A 16 0.20 0.66 22.13
CA LEU A 16 -0.33 1.69 21.24
C LEU A 16 0.65 1.99 20.09
N LEU A 17 1.94 2.14 20.37
CA LEU A 17 2.97 2.39 19.34
C LEU A 17 3.07 1.24 18.33
N HIS A 18 2.98 -0.01 18.77
CA HIS A 18 2.99 -1.18 17.86
C HIS A 18 1.73 -1.24 16.99
N SER A 19 0.56 -0.83 17.51
CA SER A 19 -0.68 -0.83 16.75
C SER A 19 -0.72 0.21 15.62
N VAL A 20 0.05 1.30 15.73
CA VAL A 20 0.13 2.35 14.72
C VAL A 20 0.93 1.89 13.50
N GLN A 21 2.02 1.13 13.69
CA GLN A 21 2.86 0.65 12.58
C GLN A 21 2.14 -0.36 11.70
N ALA A 22 1.36 -1.27 12.29
CA ALA A 22 0.60 -2.27 11.53
C ALA A 22 -0.50 -1.64 10.65
N ALA A 23 -0.94 -0.42 10.94
CA ALA A 23 -1.91 0.30 10.11
C ALA A 23 -1.26 1.02 8.91
N ALA A 24 0.07 1.11 8.86
CA ALA A 24 0.80 1.79 7.79
C ALA A 24 1.15 0.87 6.61
N TYR A 25 1.24 -0.45 6.85
CA TYR A 25 1.50 -1.46 5.82
C TYR A 25 0.21 -2.09 5.31
N GLY A 26 0.15 -2.33 4.01
CA GLY A 26 -0.95 -3.02 3.34
C GLY A 26 -0.78 -3.03 1.82
N GLU A 27 -1.82 -3.38 1.10
CA GLU A 27 -1.82 -3.28 -0.36
C GLU A 27 -1.82 -1.81 -0.80
N VAL A 28 -0.82 -1.44 -1.59
CA VAL A 28 -0.67 -0.11 -2.17
C VAL A 28 -0.63 -0.19 -3.68
N LEU A 29 -1.36 0.70 -4.33
CA LEU A 29 -1.32 0.89 -5.76
C LEU A 29 -0.14 1.80 -6.10
N VAL A 30 0.88 1.21 -6.72
CA VAL A 30 2.06 1.90 -7.25
C VAL A 30 1.75 2.33 -8.68
N LEU A 31 1.67 3.64 -8.90
CA LEU A 31 1.41 4.24 -10.20
C LEU A 31 2.67 4.92 -10.70
N THR A 32 3.07 4.56 -11.91
CA THR A 32 4.13 5.26 -12.64
C THR A 32 3.48 6.07 -13.74
N PHE A 33 3.59 7.38 -13.65
CA PHE A 33 3.12 8.30 -14.68
C PHE A 33 4.28 8.72 -15.58
N LYS A 34 4.06 8.70 -16.89
CA LYS A 34 4.87 9.46 -17.84
C LYS A 34 4.22 10.83 -18.02
N VAL A 35 4.94 11.87 -17.61
CA VAL A 35 4.49 13.27 -17.67
C VAL A 35 5.24 13.98 -18.78
N THR A 36 4.52 14.57 -19.73
CA THR A 36 5.03 15.46 -20.78
C THR A 36 4.38 16.84 -20.64
N PRO A 37 4.94 17.91 -21.26
CA PRO A 37 4.27 19.20 -21.35
C PRO A 37 2.87 19.03 -21.96
N GLY A 38 1.83 19.17 -21.13
CA GLY A 38 0.42 19.11 -21.55
C GLY A 38 -0.25 17.73 -21.47
N SER A 39 0.45 16.65 -21.12
CA SER A 39 -0.20 15.35 -20.91
C SER A 39 0.43 14.52 -19.79
N ILE A 40 -0.40 13.68 -19.18
CA ILE A 40 -0.02 12.74 -18.12
C ILE A 40 -0.64 11.41 -18.48
N ASP A 41 0.21 10.42 -18.71
CA ASP A 41 -0.18 9.06 -19.08
C ASP A 41 0.29 8.07 -18.03
N VAL A 42 -0.52 7.04 -17.76
CA VAL A 42 -0.11 5.93 -16.88
C VAL A 42 0.82 5.03 -17.68
N ALA A 43 2.08 4.95 -17.26
CA ALA A 43 3.08 4.07 -17.85
C ALA A 43 3.05 2.68 -17.22
N ASP A 44 2.77 2.58 -15.92
CA ASP A 44 2.63 1.32 -15.19
C ASP A 44 1.69 1.51 -13.98
N ALA A 45 0.97 0.46 -13.62
CA ALA A 45 0.06 0.42 -12.48
C ALA A 45 0.08 -0.98 -11.87
N ARG A 46 0.56 -1.09 -10.64
CA ARG A 46 0.76 -2.39 -9.96
C ARG A 46 0.31 -2.29 -8.51
N VAL A 47 -0.36 -3.31 -7.98
CA VAL A 47 -0.57 -3.41 -6.54
C VAL A 47 0.59 -4.15 -5.91
N ARG A 48 1.11 -3.66 -4.79
CA ARG A 48 2.18 -4.30 -4.02
C ARG A 48 1.86 -4.25 -2.54
N TYR A 49 2.38 -5.20 -1.77
CA TYR A 49 2.42 -5.03 -0.32
C TYR A 49 3.49 -3.99 0.07
N GLY A 50 3.12 -3.00 0.88
CA GLY A 50 4.05 -1.95 1.32
C GLY A 50 3.39 -0.82 2.09
N GLU A 51 4.09 0.30 2.21
CA GLU A 51 3.57 1.50 2.85
C GLU A 51 3.13 2.54 1.83
N LYS A 52 2.06 3.26 2.16
CA LYS A 52 1.73 4.51 1.49
C LYS A 52 2.70 5.58 2.00
N TYR A 53 3.29 6.34 1.09
CA TYR A 53 4.14 7.47 1.45
C TYR A 53 3.49 8.78 1.01
N ASP A 54 3.16 9.64 1.96
CA ASP A 54 2.73 11.01 1.71
C ASP A 54 3.85 11.97 2.09
N PHE A 55 4.41 12.65 1.10
CA PHE A 55 5.33 13.75 1.38
C PHE A 55 4.49 15.00 1.74
N PRO A 56 4.83 15.76 2.79
CA PRO A 56 4.23 17.06 3.01
C PRO A 56 4.77 18.06 1.97
N GLY A 57 3.88 18.86 1.36
CA GLY A 57 4.31 19.85 0.37
C GLY A 57 3.16 20.55 -0.35
N ASN A 58 3.51 21.64 -1.04
CA ASN A 58 2.60 22.30 -1.98
C ASN A 58 2.76 21.64 -3.36
N TYR A 59 1.74 20.92 -3.77
CA TYR A 59 1.73 20.17 -5.01
C TYR A 59 0.94 20.89 -6.10
N SER A 60 1.45 20.84 -7.34
CA SER A 60 0.72 21.38 -8.49
C SER A 60 -0.34 20.41 -9.01
N HIS A 61 -0.20 19.12 -8.70
CA HIS A 61 -1.11 18.06 -9.13
C HIS A 61 -1.54 17.19 -7.95
N THR A 62 -2.73 16.64 -8.04
CA THR A 62 -3.27 15.64 -7.11
C THR A 62 -3.63 14.37 -7.86
N VAL A 63 -3.43 13.23 -7.21
CA VAL A 63 -3.86 11.93 -7.69
C VAL A 63 -4.79 11.31 -6.66
N GLU A 64 -5.99 10.97 -7.09
CA GLU A 64 -7.07 10.48 -6.24
C GLU A 64 -7.49 9.08 -6.69
N ALA A 65 -7.40 8.13 -5.77
CA ALA A 65 -8.01 6.82 -5.90
C ALA A 65 -9.48 6.92 -5.49
N VAL A 66 -10.39 6.54 -6.39
CA VAL A 66 -11.82 6.73 -6.23
C VAL A 66 -12.55 5.39 -6.33
N ARG A 67 -13.50 5.19 -5.44
CA ARG A 67 -14.40 4.04 -5.43
C ARG A 67 -15.62 4.27 -6.33
N ARG A 68 -16.35 3.21 -6.69
CA ARG A 68 -17.55 3.28 -7.54
C ARG A 68 -18.65 4.24 -7.05
N ASP A 69 -18.75 4.46 -5.74
CA ASP A 69 -19.70 5.40 -5.12
C ASP A 69 -19.23 6.88 -5.16
N GLY A 70 -18.05 7.13 -5.74
CA GLY A 70 -17.44 8.46 -5.83
C GLY A 70 -16.62 8.85 -4.60
N ILE A 71 -16.50 7.99 -3.58
CA ILE A 71 -15.70 8.27 -2.39
C ILE A 71 -14.21 8.20 -2.75
N ILE A 72 -13.46 9.22 -2.33
CA ILE A 72 -12.00 9.24 -2.43
C ILE A 72 -11.43 8.34 -1.33
N ILE A 73 -10.81 7.23 -1.75
CA ILE A 73 -10.15 6.26 -0.88
C ILE A 73 -8.79 6.78 -0.41
N SER A 74 -8.05 7.38 -1.35
CA SER A 74 -6.71 7.88 -1.12
C SER A 74 -6.45 9.06 -2.02
N SER A 75 -5.71 10.04 -1.51
CA SER A 75 -5.20 11.15 -2.29
C SER A 75 -3.71 11.33 -2.00
N SER A 76 -2.95 11.70 -3.02
CA SER A 76 -1.55 12.09 -2.90
C SER A 76 -1.24 13.22 -3.88
N GLY A 77 -0.37 14.14 -3.49
CA GLY A 77 0.02 15.25 -4.34
C GLY A 77 1.40 15.05 -4.94
N PHE A 78 1.63 15.61 -6.13
CA PHE A 78 2.96 15.64 -6.73
C PHE A 78 3.19 16.89 -7.59
N THR A 79 4.45 17.21 -7.80
CA THR A 79 4.88 18.27 -8.73
C THR A 79 5.87 17.64 -9.70
N PRO A 80 5.56 17.57 -11.01
CA PRO A 80 6.50 17.03 -11.98
C PRO A 80 7.69 17.96 -12.12
N TYR A 81 8.90 17.38 -12.06
CA TYR A 81 10.15 18.08 -12.33
C TYR A 81 10.75 17.56 -13.63
N PHE A 82 11.03 18.47 -14.55
CA PHE A 82 11.68 18.18 -15.81
C PHE A 82 13.15 18.56 -15.71
N TYR A 83 14.04 17.61 -15.97
CA TYR A 83 15.47 17.82 -15.99
C TYR A 83 15.99 17.75 -17.42
N THR A 84 16.95 18.61 -17.75
CA THR A 84 17.72 18.51 -18.99
C THR A 84 19.01 17.82 -18.66
N LEU A 85 19.23 16.62 -19.20
CA LEU A 85 20.52 15.95 -19.09
C LEU A 85 21.41 16.49 -20.20
N VAL A 86 22.61 16.92 -19.83
CA VAL A 86 23.67 17.26 -20.78
C VAL A 86 24.67 16.12 -20.70
N GLU A 87 24.68 15.26 -21.72
CA GLU A 87 25.59 14.13 -21.80
C GLU A 87 26.94 14.62 -22.34
N TYR A 88 27.91 14.78 -21.43
CA TYR A 88 29.27 15.23 -21.74
C TYR A 88 30.18 14.05 -22.11
N GLU A 89 29.85 13.31 -23.15
CA GLU A 89 30.83 12.46 -23.85
C GLU A 89 30.68 12.67 -25.35
N ASN A 90 31.59 13.45 -25.93
CA ASN A 90 31.73 13.70 -27.38
C ASN A 90 30.54 14.29 -28.16
N SER A 91 29.41 14.64 -27.54
CA SER A 91 28.29 15.27 -28.24
C SER A 91 28.22 16.78 -27.94
N THR A 92 28.20 17.60 -28.98
CA THR A 92 27.93 19.05 -28.89
C THR A 92 26.45 19.37 -28.68
N GLU A 93 25.60 18.36 -28.49
CA GLU A 93 24.14 18.51 -28.47
C GLU A 93 23.57 18.02 -27.14
N ALA A 94 22.99 18.95 -26.37
CA ALA A 94 22.25 18.59 -25.16
C ALA A 94 21.00 17.78 -25.51
N ARG A 95 20.89 16.54 -25.00
CA ARG A 95 19.68 15.73 -25.12
C ARG A 95 18.61 16.22 -24.14
N LYS A 96 17.69 17.02 -24.66
CA LYS A 96 16.52 17.45 -23.89
C LYS A 96 15.47 16.35 -23.83
N PHE A 97 15.22 15.83 -22.64
CA PHE A 97 14.06 15.00 -22.38
C PHE A 97 12.85 15.90 -22.13
N ASN A 98 11.80 15.74 -22.93
CA ASN A 98 10.54 16.47 -22.77
C ASN A 98 9.55 15.68 -21.90
N TYR A 99 10.01 14.72 -21.11
CA TYR A 99 9.17 13.97 -20.20
C TYR A 99 9.89 13.69 -18.88
N THR A 100 9.11 13.37 -17.86
CA THR A 100 9.60 12.87 -16.56
C THR A 100 8.71 11.73 -16.10
N TYR A 101 9.22 10.90 -15.19
CA TYR A 101 8.41 9.88 -14.53
C TYR A 101 8.07 10.32 -13.11
N ALA A 102 6.81 10.14 -12.71
CA ALA A 102 6.37 10.30 -11.34
C ALA A 102 5.88 8.95 -10.82
N VAL A 103 6.42 8.51 -9.69
CA VAL A 103 6.00 7.28 -9.02
C VAL A 103 5.24 7.64 -7.76
N LEU A 104 3.99 7.22 -7.66
CA LEU A 104 3.12 7.48 -6.53
C LEU A 104 2.61 6.18 -5.94
N ARG A 105 2.44 6.17 -4.62
CA ARG A 105 1.86 5.05 -3.88
C ARG A 105 0.56 5.52 -3.27
N LEU A 106 -0.55 4.95 -3.73
CA LEU A 106 -1.87 5.19 -3.17
C LEU A 106 -2.30 3.98 -2.35
N LYS A 107 -3.16 4.19 -1.36
CA LYS A 107 -3.83 3.06 -0.71
C LYS A 107 -4.66 2.32 -1.75
N TYR A 108 -4.47 1.01 -1.87
CA TYR A 108 -5.32 0.16 -2.70
C TYR A 108 -6.50 -0.36 -1.86
N GLU A 109 -7.68 -0.43 -2.47
CA GLU A 109 -8.82 -1.13 -1.91
C GLU A 109 -9.52 -1.90 -3.03
N PRO A 110 -9.89 -3.17 -2.80
CA PRO A 110 -10.72 -3.92 -3.73
C PRO A 110 -12.00 -3.14 -4.07
N GLY A 111 -12.34 -3.06 -5.37
CA GLY A 111 -13.49 -2.30 -5.85
C GLY A 111 -13.23 -0.81 -6.12
N MET A 112 -11.98 -0.36 -6.07
CA MET A 112 -11.57 0.92 -6.67
C MET A 112 -12.00 0.97 -8.14
N SER A 113 -12.66 2.05 -8.55
CA SER A 113 -13.18 2.20 -9.92
C SER A 113 -12.24 2.97 -10.82
N SER A 114 -11.58 4.00 -10.27
CA SER A 114 -10.80 4.93 -11.07
C SER A 114 -9.69 5.59 -10.28
N VAL A 115 -8.64 5.99 -11.00
CA VAL A 115 -7.62 6.91 -10.50
C VAL A 115 -7.68 8.20 -11.30
N ARG A 116 -7.84 9.33 -10.63
CA ARG A 116 -7.95 10.65 -11.25
C ARG A 116 -6.70 11.46 -10.99
N VAL A 117 -6.15 12.08 -12.03
CA VAL A 117 -5.11 13.08 -11.93
C VAL A 117 -5.74 14.44 -12.16
N ALA A 118 -5.59 15.36 -11.22
CA ALA A 118 -6.13 16.70 -11.29
C ALA A 118 -5.06 17.77 -11.06
N ALA A 119 -5.29 18.96 -11.61
CA ALA A 119 -4.48 20.16 -11.36
C ALA A 119 -5.38 21.39 -11.37
N GLY A 120 -5.19 22.29 -10.41
CA GLY A 120 -6.01 23.52 -10.29
C GLY A 120 -7.52 23.23 -10.21
N GLY A 121 -7.92 22.13 -9.56
CA GLY A 121 -9.32 21.72 -9.41
C GLY A 121 -9.96 21.10 -10.67
N ARG A 122 -9.20 20.87 -11.75
CA ARG A 122 -9.69 20.23 -12.96
C ARG A 122 -9.07 18.84 -13.12
N VAL A 123 -9.90 17.84 -13.42
CA VAL A 123 -9.42 16.50 -13.78
C VAL A 123 -8.76 16.58 -15.16
N LEU A 124 -7.48 16.23 -15.21
CA LEU A 124 -6.68 16.16 -16.44
C LEU A 124 -6.76 14.77 -17.08
N ARG A 125 -6.78 13.73 -16.25
CA ARG A 125 -6.82 12.33 -16.69
C ARG A 125 -7.58 11.48 -15.68
N GLU A 126 -8.29 10.48 -16.18
CA GLU A 126 -8.91 9.44 -15.39
C GLU A 126 -8.52 8.08 -15.97
N TYR A 127 -8.08 7.18 -15.10
CA TYR A 127 -7.69 5.82 -15.43
C TYR A 127 -8.70 4.85 -14.83
N ASN A 128 -9.09 3.83 -15.59
CA ASN A 128 -10.00 2.79 -15.12
C ASN A 128 -9.26 1.79 -14.22
N ALA A 129 -9.43 1.91 -12.91
CA ALA A 129 -8.78 1.04 -11.93
C ALA A 129 -9.37 -0.38 -11.91
N SER A 130 -10.52 -0.61 -12.58
CA SER A 130 -11.07 -1.96 -12.75
C SER A 130 -10.16 -2.87 -13.59
N LEU A 131 -9.21 -2.30 -14.34
CA LEU A 131 -8.20 -3.07 -15.06
C LEU A 131 -7.12 -3.69 -14.14
N LEU A 132 -7.09 -3.30 -12.86
CA LEU A 132 -6.23 -3.92 -11.85
C LEU A 132 -6.78 -5.28 -11.39
N CYS A 133 -8.08 -5.54 -11.60
CA CYS A 133 -8.70 -6.83 -11.36
C CYS A 133 -10.06 -6.87 -12.06
N ASN A 134 -10.12 -7.55 -13.20
CA ASN A 134 -11.31 -7.65 -14.03
C ASN A 134 -12.15 -8.91 -13.72
N LEU A 135 -11.57 -9.91 -13.01
CA LEU A 135 -12.21 -11.18 -12.62
C LEU A 135 -12.68 -12.03 -13.82
N ASP A 136 -11.94 -12.01 -14.93
CA ASP A 136 -12.21 -12.82 -16.12
C ASP A 136 -11.60 -14.24 -16.02
N GLY A 137 -10.84 -14.52 -14.97
CA GLY A 137 -10.18 -15.80 -14.72
C GLY A 137 -8.86 -15.98 -15.48
N VAL A 138 -8.35 -14.92 -16.10
CA VAL A 138 -7.08 -14.90 -16.84
C VAL A 138 -6.18 -13.81 -16.30
N CYS A 139 -5.12 -14.21 -15.58
CA CYS A 139 -4.10 -13.26 -15.12
C CYS A 139 -3.46 -12.51 -16.30
N GLY A 140 -3.67 -11.19 -16.39
CA GLY A 140 -3.11 -10.38 -17.46
C GLY A 140 -3.23 -8.86 -17.28
N GLY A 141 -2.59 -8.12 -18.20
CA GLY A 141 -2.64 -6.66 -18.20
C GLY A 141 -1.95 -6.03 -16.98
N PHE A 142 -2.73 -5.43 -16.09
CA PHE A 142 -2.24 -4.80 -14.84
C PHE A 142 -2.63 -5.60 -13.58
N GLU A 143 -3.13 -6.82 -13.77
CA GLU A 143 -3.45 -7.73 -12.68
C GLU A 143 -2.20 -8.37 -12.12
N ASN A 144 -2.22 -8.61 -10.81
CA ASN A 144 -1.21 -9.39 -10.11
C ASN A 144 -1.79 -10.05 -8.87
N PHE A 145 -1.00 -10.90 -8.22
CA PHE A 145 -1.38 -11.67 -7.03
C PHE A 145 -1.98 -10.79 -5.92
N HIS A 146 -1.48 -9.56 -5.76
CA HIS A 146 -1.99 -8.64 -4.74
C HIS A 146 -3.26 -7.89 -5.13
N SER A 147 -3.54 -7.74 -6.43
CA SER A 147 -4.70 -6.98 -6.91
C SER A 147 -5.89 -7.88 -7.22
N CYS A 148 -5.65 -9.11 -7.66
CA CYS A 148 -6.68 -9.97 -8.23
C CYS A 148 -6.47 -11.44 -7.92
N GLY A 149 -7.57 -12.16 -7.68
CA GLY A 149 -7.54 -13.61 -7.45
C GLY A 149 -7.26 -14.44 -8.71
N ASP A 150 -7.27 -13.83 -9.89
CA ASP A 150 -6.99 -14.49 -11.17
C ASP A 150 -5.50 -14.84 -11.34
N CYS A 151 -4.63 -14.11 -10.62
CA CYS A 151 -3.19 -14.36 -10.55
C CYS A 151 -2.87 -15.16 -9.29
N GLY A 152 -2.42 -16.40 -9.46
CA GLY A 152 -2.01 -17.27 -8.34
C GLY A 152 -0.62 -16.92 -7.80
N PRO A 153 -0.25 -17.45 -6.61
CA PRO A 153 1.12 -17.32 -6.09
C PRO A 153 2.16 -17.83 -7.11
N GLY A 154 3.22 -17.06 -7.30
CA GLY A 154 4.31 -17.35 -8.24
C GLY A 154 3.92 -17.32 -9.74
N SER A 155 2.70 -16.87 -10.06
CA SER A 155 2.28 -16.70 -11.45
C SER A 155 3.09 -15.60 -12.14
N ARG A 156 3.25 -15.70 -13.46
CA ARG A 156 3.86 -14.62 -14.23
C ARG A 156 2.86 -13.47 -14.32
N ASP A 157 2.96 -12.53 -13.41
CA ASP A 157 2.09 -11.38 -13.31
C ASP A 157 2.82 -10.05 -13.48
N GLY A 158 4.14 -10.05 -13.63
CA GLY A 158 5.03 -8.90 -13.81
C GLY A 158 5.47 -8.22 -12.52
N LEU A 159 5.19 -8.82 -11.36
CA LEU A 159 5.79 -8.50 -10.07
C LEU A 159 6.74 -9.63 -9.67
N CYS A 160 7.95 -9.28 -9.24
CA CYS A 160 8.85 -10.25 -8.61
C CYS A 160 8.72 -10.17 -7.08
N GLU A 161 8.23 -11.25 -6.49
CA GLU A 161 8.11 -11.52 -5.05
C GLU A 161 9.11 -12.61 -4.62
N ALA A 162 10.39 -12.26 -4.50
CA ALA A 162 11.44 -13.20 -4.08
C ALA A 162 11.41 -13.49 -2.56
N LEU A 163 10.25 -13.92 -2.04
CA LEU A 163 10.02 -14.32 -0.66
C LEU A 163 10.25 -15.82 -0.51
N ALA A 164 10.66 -16.28 0.67
CA ALA A 164 10.72 -17.72 0.98
C ALA A 164 9.34 -18.18 1.46
N ASP A 165 8.44 -18.46 0.53
CA ASP A 165 7.04 -18.84 0.81
C ASP A 165 6.61 -20.19 0.21
N GLY A 166 7.55 -20.87 -0.45
CA GLY A 166 7.35 -22.17 -1.09
C GLY A 166 6.80 -22.08 -2.51
N PHE A 167 6.65 -20.88 -3.07
CA PHE A 167 6.24 -20.64 -4.45
C PHE A 167 7.39 -19.97 -5.22
N CYS A 168 7.80 -20.60 -6.32
CA CYS A 168 8.76 -20.00 -7.24
C CYS A 168 8.05 -18.97 -8.13
N ASP A 169 8.43 -17.69 -8.01
CA ASP A 169 7.92 -16.58 -8.80
C ASP A 169 8.59 -16.51 -10.18
N ALA A 170 7.76 -16.65 -11.23
CA ALA A 170 8.20 -16.69 -12.63
C ALA A 170 8.71 -15.35 -13.20
N ASP A 171 8.55 -14.23 -12.49
CA ASP A 171 9.06 -12.91 -12.84
C ASP A 171 10.38 -12.56 -12.13
N CYS A 172 10.78 -13.33 -11.13
CA CYS A 172 12.04 -13.14 -10.44
C CYS A 172 13.24 -13.73 -11.20
N SER A 173 14.29 -12.92 -11.39
CA SER A 173 15.57 -13.43 -11.92
C SER A 173 16.31 -14.31 -10.91
N ALA A 174 16.05 -14.07 -9.63
CA ALA A 174 16.58 -14.83 -8.51
C ALA A 174 15.50 -14.86 -7.43
N ASP A 175 14.94 -16.05 -7.23
CA ASP A 175 13.99 -16.36 -6.19
C ASP A 175 14.58 -17.51 -5.38
N VAL A 176 14.39 -17.45 -4.06
CA VAL A 176 14.89 -18.42 -3.10
C VAL A 176 14.22 -19.79 -3.26
N ASP A 177 12.98 -19.83 -3.75
CA ASP A 177 12.21 -21.06 -3.96
C ASP A 177 12.42 -21.64 -5.37
N CYS A 178 12.92 -20.85 -6.32
CA CYS A 178 13.24 -21.32 -7.66
C CYS A 178 14.56 -22.13 -7.68
N GLY A 179 14.45 -23.43 -7.91
CA GLY A 179 15.61 -24.33 -8.05
C GLY A 179 15.72 -25.37 -6.93
N VAL A 180 14.87 -25.27 -5.91
CA VAL A 180 14.67 -26.35 -4.95
C VAL A 180 13.70 -27.36 -5.58
N ILE A 181 14.22 -28.23 -6.45
CA ILE A 181 13.47 -29.42 -6.86
C ILE A 181 13.50 -30.40 -5.69
N ASP A 182 12.78 -30.10 -4.61
CA ASP A 182 12.60 -31.06 -3.53
C ASP A 182 11.72 -32.19 -4.08
N THR A 183 12.37 -33.23 -4.59
CA THR A 183 11.74 -34.51 -4.97
C THR A 183 11.11 -35.23 -3.78
N GLU A 184 11.17 -34.65 -2.58
CA GLU A 184 10.47 -35.11 -1.37
C GLU A 184 9.62 -34.00 -0.75
N ALA A 185 8.94 -33.19 -1.57
CA ALA A 185 7.79 -32.45 -1.07
C ALA A 185 6.73 -33.46 -0.59
N LYS A 186 6.82 -33.88 0.67
CA LYS A 186 5.68 -34.38 1.43
C LYS A 186 4.58 -33.37 1.14
N PRO A 187 3.44 -33.78 0.54
CA PRO A 187 2.35 -32.86 0.26
C PRO A 187 2.16 -32.05 1.54
N PRO A 188 2.16 -30.70 1.48
CA PRO A 188 1.80 -29.94 2.65
C PRO A 188 0.51 -30.60 3.15
N GLU A 189 0.51 -31.06 4.39
CA GLU A 189 -0.73 -31.46 5.02
C GLU A 189 -1.55 -30.18 4.94
N ILE A 190 -2.42 -30.11 3.92
CA ILE A 190 -3.42 -29.08 3.75
C ILE A 190 -4.32 -29.34 4.95
N GLY A 191 -3.93 -28.77 6.09
CA GLY A 191 -4.84 -28.43 7.14
C GLY A 191 -5.84 -27.54 6.44
N VAL A 192 -6.98 -28.14 6.08
CA VAL A 192 -8.17 -27.41 5.67
C VAL A 192 -8.65 -26.66 6.91
N GLU A 193 -7.86 -25.69 7.37
CA GLU A 193 -8.36 -24.63 8.22
C GLU A 193 -9.18 -23.78 7.27
N ALA A 194 -10.50 -23.92 7.40
CA ALA A 194 -11.48 -23.14 6.66
C ALA A 194 -11.02 -21.67 6.65
N PRO A 195 -11.15 -20.96 5.51
CA PRO A 195 -10.72 -19.57 5.39
C PRO A 195 -11.29 -18.80 6.58
N GLN A 196 -10.40 -18.39 7.49
CA GLN A 196 -10.82 -17.64 8.65
C GLN A 196 -11.37 -16.32 8.13
N ARG A 197 -12.70 -16.27 8.09
CA ARG A 197 -13.48 -15.07 7.83
C ARG A 197 -12.91 -13.98 8.72
N ARG A 198 -12.23 -12.98 8.13
CA ARG A 198 -11.77 -11.76 8.83
C ARG A 198 -13.00 -10.91 9.19
N ASP A 199 -13.87 -11.46 10.03
CA ASP A 199 -15.05 -10.80 10.54
C ASP A 199 -14.62 -9.95 11.75
N GLY A 200 -14.59 -8.63 11.56
CA GLY A 200 -14.91 -7.69 12.63
C GLY A 200 -13.93 -7.51 13.80
N ALA A 201 -12.79 -8.19 13.88
CA ALA A 201 -11.89 -8.06 15.04
C ALA A 201 -11.22 -6.68 15.21
N GLY A 202 -11.41 -5.75 14.26
CA GLY A 202 -10.91 -4.38 14.36
C GLY A 202 -11.48 -3.61 15.55
N TRP A 203 -12.79 -3.72 15.82
CA TRP A 203 -13.44 -2.93 16.89
C TRP A 203 -13.06 -3.41 18.30
N VAL A 204 -12.71 -4.68 18.46
CA VAL A 204 -12.29 -5.26 19.75
C VAL A 204 -11.02 -4.58 20.25
N LYS A 205 -10.09 -4.25 19.36
CA LYS A 205 -8.85 -3.52 19.70
C LYS A 205 -9.17 -2.11 20.24
N TYR A 206 -10.09 -1.39 19.60
CA TYR A 206 -10.51 -0.07 20.05
C TYR A 206 -11.31 -0.10 21.35
N ALA A 207 -12.16 -1.13 21.55
CA ALA A 207 -12.93 -1.31 22.77
C ALA A 207 -12.03 -1.54 24.00
N VAL A 208 -10.96 -2.31 23.84
CA VAL A 208 -9.97 -2.55 24.92
C VAL A 208 -9.22 -1.27 25.27
N VAL A 209 -8.78 -0.49 24.28
CA VAL A 209 -8.09 0.79 24.53
C VAL A 209 -9.03 1.78 25.24
N LEU A 210 -10.28 1.91 24.78
CA LEU A 210 -11.27 2.78 25.41
C LEU A 210 -11.55 2.37 26.86
N ALA A 211 -11.69 1.07 27.13
CA ALA A 211 -11.91 0.57 28.48
C ALA A 211 -10.74 0.92 29.42
N VAL A 212 -9.49 0.80 28.95
CA VAL A 212 -8.30 1.19 29.74
C VAL A 212 -8.28 2.69 30.04
N VAL A 213 -8.60 3.53 29.07
CA VAL A 213 -8.69 5.00 29.26
C VAL A 213 -9.78 5.37 30.27
N VAL A 214 -10.96 4.76 30.16
CA VAL A 214 -12.08 4.99 31.08
C VAL A 214 -11.71 4.55 32.51
N VAL A 215 -11.10 3.38 32.68
CA VAL A 215 -10.68 2.89 34.01
C VAL A 215 -9.63 3.83 34.62
N ALA A 216 -8.64 4.28 33.84
CA ALA A 216 -7.63 5.22 34.31
C ALA A 216 -8.24 6.57 34.72
N PHE A 217 -9.20 7.08 33.94
CA PHE A 217 -9.92 8.31 34.25
C PHE A 217 -10.77 8.20 35.52
N LEU A 218 -11.55 7.13 35.65
CA LEU A 218 -12.36 6.86 36.84
C LEU A 218 -11.50 6.70 38.09
N PHE A 219 -10.34 6.03 37.97
CA PHE A 219 -9.39 5.91 39.07
C PHE A 219 -8.77 7.25 39.47
N GLY A 220 -8.47 8.12 38.50
CA GLY A 220 -8.01 9.49 38.75
C GLY A 220 -9.05 10.32 39.51
N LEU A 221 -10.32 10.27 39.08
CA LEU A 221 -11.43 10.93 39.77
C LEU A 221 -11.63 10.41 41.20
N TRP A 222 -11.53 9.10 41.41
CA TRP A 222 -11.62 8.49 42.73
C TRP A 222 -10.52 9.01 43.67
N ARG A 223 -9.27 9.14 43.18
CA ARG A 223 -8.15 9.70 43.96
C ARG A 223 -8.34 11.17 44.30
N LEU A 224 -8.92 11.98 43.40
CA LEU A 224 -9.23 13.37 43.69
C LEU A 224 -10.28 13.49 44.80
N ARG A 225 -11.27 12.59 44.82
CA ARG A 225 -12.29 12.55 45.86
C ARG A 225 -11.77 12.06 47.21
N SER A 226 -10.78 11.15 47.24
CA SER A 226 -10.23 10.63 48.51
C SER A 226 -9.30 11.60 49.24
N ASN A 227 -8.80 12.63 48.55
CA ASN A 227 -7.86 13.61 49.09
C ASN A 227 -8.52 14.96 49.44
N ALA A 228 -9.82 15.12 49.18
CA ALA A 228 -10.63 16.27 49.57
C ALA A 228 -11.50 15.91 50.77
#